data_AF-A0A2A4XT30-F1
#
_entry.id   AF-A0A2A4XT30-F1
#
_cell.length_a   1.000
_cell.length_b   1.000
_cell.length_c   1.000
_cell.angle_alpha   90.00
_cell.angle_beta   90.00
_cell.angle_gamma   90.00
#
_symmetry.space_group_name_H-M   'P 1'
#
loop_
_entity.id
_entity.type
_entity.pdbx_description
1 polymer ?
#
loop_
_entity_poly.entity_id
_entity_poly.type
_entity_poly.pdbx_seq_one_letter_code
_entity_poly.pdbx_strand_id
1 'polypeptide(L)'
;MKIDGIVITDLGTSFKSSYQRGYTSKEQLYSRVATIVPSSSGSNTYAWLGDFDGMREWLGARLIKELSEHGYVITNKLFELTIGVKATDIKDDNIGIYAPRFIGMGESAAAHPDELVFGLLKSGFEQDCYDGQPFFDTDHPTEVNGEEAHYSNMQAGAGEPWYLLDTTRHLKPLIWQTREAAEFESKEDSSKSDYVFNNAKYLYGVEARYNAGFGFPQMAFASKADLTIANVKLNRRAMTGLKDSKDKPMGIRPNLLVVGTSNEDAANDIVGQKMINGSNNTLYGKFEVLVVPWLD
;
A
#
# COMPACT_ATOMS: atom_id res chain seq x y z
N MET A 1 -2.90 46.59 14.56
CA MET A 1 -1.64 45.93 14.96
C MET A 1 -0.95 45.39 13.70
N LYS A 2 0.34 45.68 13.48
CA LYS A 2 1.10 44.96 12.43
C LYS A 2 1.35 43.55 12.95
N ILE A 3 1.11 42.53 12.14
CA ILE A 3 1.45 41.15 12.50
C ILE A 3 2.98 41.06 12.44
N ASP A 4 3.61 40.67 13.54
CA ASP A 4 5.07 40.50 13.63
C ASP A 4 5.51 39.18 12.97
N GLY A 5 6.65 39.18 12.29
CA GLY A 5 7.20 37.99 11.63
C GLY A 5 7.56 36.87 12.60
N ILE A 6 7.96 37.20 13.82
CA ILE A 6 8.23 36.23 14.89
C ILE A 6 6.93 35.50 15.28
N VAL A 7 5.84 36.25 15.46
CA VAL A 7 4.52 35.69 15.82
C VAL A 7 4.01 34.71 14.75
N ILE A 8 4.24 35.00 13.47
CA ILE A 8 3.82 34.10 12.38
C ILE A 8 4.65 32.81 12.40
N THR A 9 5.97 32.92 12.59
CA THR A 9 6.89 31.78 12.64
C THR A 9 6.57 30.84 13.82
N ASP A 10 6.24 31.40 14.98
CA ASP A 10 5.83 30.64 16.17
C ASP A 10 4.48 29.94 15.92
N LEU A 11 3.55 30.61 15.24
CA LEU A 11 2.29 30.02 14.79
C LEU A 11 2.52 28.82 13.87
N GLY A 12 3.41 28.96 12.89
CA GLY A 12 3.76 27.88 11.96
C GLY A 12 4.32 26.66 12.68
N THR A 13 5.16 26.89 13.69
CA THR A 13 5.68 25.82 14.55
C THR A 13 4.57 25.11 15.33
N SER A 14 3.60 25.87 15.86
CA SER A 14 2.43 25.31 16.57
C SER A 14 1.52 24.49 15.66
N PHE A 15 1.27 24.96 14.44
CA PHE A 15 0.51 24.21 13.43
C PHE A 15 1.24 22.96 12.96
N LYS A 16 2.56 23.03 12.73
CA LYS A 16 3.39 21.86 12.43
C LYS A 16 3.34 20.82 13.56
N SER A 17 3.36 21.25 14.82
CA SER A 17 3.17 20.35 15.97
C SER A 17 1.79 19.70 15.97
N SER A 18 0.73 20.45 15.64
CA SER A 18 -0.63 19.92 15.50
C SER A 18 -0.75 18.91 14.35
N TYR A 19 -0.14 19.21 13.19
CA TYR A 19 0.03 18.27 12.09
C TYR A 19 0.73 16.99 12.53
N GLN A 20 1.89 17.10 13.21
CA GLN A 20 2.64 15.94 13.64
C GLN A 20 1.83 15.05 14.60
N ARG A 21 1.06 15.65 15.51
CA ARG A 21 0.15 14.90 16.40
C ARG A 21 -0.85 14.07 15.63
N GLY A 22 -1.50 14.64 14.61
CA GLY A 22 -2.43 13.90 13.74
C GLY A 22 -1.73 12.85 12.88
N TYR A 23 -0.56 13.19 12.33
CA TYR A 23 0.20 12.25 11.49
C TYR A 23 0.60 11.00 12.27
N THR A 24 1.02 11.15 13.53
CA THR A 24 1.40 10.02 14.40
C THR A 24 0.23 9.33 15.08
N SER A 25 -1.00 9.86 15.02
CA SER A 25 -2.18 9.23 15.63
C SER A 25 -2.74 8.09 14.79
N LYS A 26 -2.33 7.98 13.52
CA LYS A 26 -2.76 6.94 12.59
C LYS A 26 -1.65 5.91 12.37
N GLU A 27 -2.00 4.64 12.57
CA GLU A 27 -1.16 3.53 12.13
C GLU A 27 -1.18 3.45 10.61
N GLN A 28 -0.03 3.16 10.00
CA GLN A 28 0.13 3.02 8.55
C GLN A 28 0.33 1.55 8.19
N LEU A 29 -0.68 0.95 7.58
CA LEU A 29 -0.74 -0.49 7.32
C LEU A 29 -0.08 -0.89 5.99
N TYR A 30 0.08 0.04 5.03
CA TYR A 30 0.61 -0.24 3.69
C TYR A 30 1.96 -0.95 3.72
N SER A 31 2.81 -0.57 4.68
CA SER A 31 4.15 -1.13 4.85
C SER A 31 4.11 -2.62 5.19
N ARG A 32 2.97 -3.16 5.62
CA ARG A 32 2.79 -4.59 5.90
C ARG A 32 2.62 -5.42 4.63
N VAL A 33 2.10 -4.84 3.56
CA VAL A 33 1.74 -5.52 2.30
C VAL A 33 2.55 -5.04 1.09
N ALA A 34 3.22 -3.89 1.19
CA ALA A 34 3.98 -3.29 0.10
C ALA A 34 5.48 -3.19 0.42
N THR A 35 6.31 -3.44 -0.60
CA THR A 35 7.74 -3.14 -0.56
C THR A 35 7.95 -1.66 -0.81
N ILE A 36 8.62 -0.97 0.12
CA ILE A 36 8.95 0.45 -0.02
C ILE A 36 10.16 0.58 -0.94
N VAL A 37 9.99 1.31 -2.05
CA VAL A 37 11.04 1.55 -3.04
C VAL A 37 11.25 3.07 -3.17
N PRO A 38 12.46 3.58 -2.90
CA PRO A 38 12.75 4.99 -3.12
C PRO A 38 12.78 5.33 -4.61
N SER A 39 12.34 6.53 -4.98
CA SER A 39 12.35 7.02 -6.35
C SER A 39 13.06 8.37 -6.46
N SER A 40 14.04 8.45 -7.37
CA SER A 40 14.79 9.66 -7.66
C SER A 40 14.38 10.33 -8.98
N SER A 41 13.37 9.80 -9.68
CA SER A 41 12.88 10.27 -10.98
C SER A 41 11.35 10.45 -11.01
N GLY A 42 10.78 10.89 -12.15
CA GLY A 42 9.33 11.03 -12.32
C GLY A 42 8.58 9.69 -12.35
N SER A 43 9.28 8.61 -12.65
CA SER A 43 8.80 7.23 -12.65
C SER A 43 9.98 6.28 -12.38
N ASN A 44 9.71 5.08 -11.90
CA ASN A 44 10.68 3.98 -11.93
C ASN A 44 10.19 2.89 -12.88
N THR A 45 11.11 2.32 -13.64
CA THR A 45 10.88 1.15 -14.48
C THR A 45 11.40 -0.10 -13.75
N TYR A 46 10.54 -1.08 -13.58
CA TYR A 46 10.82 -2.32 -12.86
C TYR A 46 11.05 -3.47 -13.83
N ALA A 47 12.20 -3.44 -14.52
CA ALA A 47 12.59 -4.47 -15.50
C ALA A 47 12.82 -5.87 -14.87
N TRP A 48 12.94 -5.96 -13.55
CA TRP A 48 13.13 -7.22 -12.81
C TRP A 48 11.82 -7.94 -12.46
N LEU A 49 10.66 -7.29 -12.62
CA LEU A 49 9.37 -7.95 -12.39
C LEU A 49 9.18 -8.99 -13.51
N GLY A 50 9.20 -10.27 -13.13
CA GLY A 50 9.14 -11.43 -14.03
C GLY A 50 10.40 -12.33 -14.00
N ASP A 51 11.55 -11.85 -13.52
CA ASP A 51 12.84 -12.55 -13.68
C ASP A 51 13.36 -13.32 -12.45
N PHE A 52 12.49 -13.73 -11.55
CA PHE A 52 12.89 -14.40 -10.31
C PHE A 52 12.94 -15.93 -10.44
N ASP A 53 14.12 -16.48 -10.73
CA ASP A 53 14.40 -17.92 -10.61
C ASP A 53 15.15 -18.25 -9.31
N GLY A 54 14.95 -19.46 -8.81
CA GLY A 54 15.73 -20.00 -7.69
C GLY A 54 17.20 -20.28 -8.04
N MET A 55 18.03 -20.33 -7.00
CA MET A 55 19.42 -20.78 -7.11
C MET A 55 19.49 -22.20 -7.71
N ARG A 56 20.48 -22.44 -8.57
CA ARG A 56 20.74 -23.76 -9.15
C ARG A 56 22.11 -24.28 -8.75
N GLU A 57 22.25 -25.60 -8.73
CA GLU A 57 23.55 -26.24 -8.57
C GLU A 57 24.48 -25.85 -9.74
N TRP A 58 25.75 -25.65 -9.43
CA TRP A 58 26.76 -25.23 -10.39
C TRP A 58 27.29 -26.44 -11.16
N LEU A 59 26.66 -26.76 -12.30
CA LEU A 59 27.00 -27.93 -13.14
C LEU A 59 27.78 -27.58 -14.43
N GLY A 60 28.20 -26.33 -14.60
CA GLY A 60 28.89 -25.86 -15.82
C GLY A 60 29.04 -24.33 -15.85
N ALA A 61 29.25 -23.75 -17.04
CA ALA A 61 29.28 -22.29 -17.21
C ALA A 61 27.99 -21.63 -16.67
N ARG A 62 28.11 -20.39 -16.19
CA ARG A 62 26.94 -19.62 -15.72
C ARG A 62 25.96 -19.46 -16.88
N LEU A 63 24.70 -19.81 -16.64
CA LEU A 63 23.61 -19.39 -17.49
C LEU A 63 23.22 -18.00 -17.02
N ILE A 64 23.47 -17.01 -17.88
CA ILE A 64 23.10 -15.62 -17.63
C ILE A 64 21.64 -15.50 -18.08
N LYS A 65 20.76 -15.13 -17.17
CA LYS A 65 19.38 -14.76 -17.51
C LYS A 65 19.40 -13.27 -17.77
N GLU A 66 19.12 -12.89 -19.01
CA GLU A 66 18.94 -11.48 -19.38
C GLU A 66 17.65 -10.97 -18.72
N LEU A 67 17.68 -9.74 -18.19
CA LEU A 67 16.48 -9.10 -17.65
C LEU A 67 15.53 -8.78 -18.80
N SER A 68 14.23 -8.99 -18.60
CA SER A 68 13.20 -8.66 -19.57
C SER A 68 13.29 -7.19 -20.02
N GLU A 69 13.21 -6.95 -21.33
CA GLU A 69 13.30 -5.60 -21.92
C GLU A 69 12.02 -4.76 -21.70
N HIS A 70 10.90 -5.39 -21.33
CA HIS A 70 9.62 -4.73 -21.05
C HIS A 70 9.45 -4.48 -19.55
N GLY A 71 9.84 -3.30 -19.07
CA GLY A 71 9.68 -2.95 -17.66
C GLY A 71 8.32 -2.36 -17.34
N TYR A 72 7.70 -2.84 -16.26
CA TYR A 72 6.50 -2.23 -15.66
C TYR A 72 6.87 -0.86 -15.06
N VAL A 73 6.10 0.18 -15.38
CA VAL A 73 6.42 1.56 -15.00
C VAL A 73 5.44 2.08 -13.96
N ILE A 74 5.96 2.47 -12.78
CA ILE A 74 5.18 3.18 -11.78
C ILE A 74 5.54 4.67 -11.87
N THR A 75 4.58 5.48 -12.33
CA THR A 75 4.74 6.94 -12.39
C THR A 75 4.37 7.57 -11.06
N ASN A 76 5.24 8.41 -10.51
CA ASN A 76 4.94 9.16 -9.27
C ASN A 76 3.82 10.16 -9.51
N LYS A 77 2.87 10.24 -8.58
CA LYS A 77 1.80 11.23 -8.58
C LYS A 77 2.09 12.29 -7.54
N LEU A 78 1.73 13.54 -7.85
CA LEU A 78 1.86 14.69 -6.95
C LEU A 78 0.54 14.88 -6.21
N PHE A 79 0.63 15.04 -4.90
CA PHE A 79 -0.52 15.24 -4.02
C PHE A 79 -0.28 16.44 -3.11
N GLU A 80 -1.34 17.17 -2.79
CA GLU A 80 -1.28 18.31 -1.88
C GLU A 80 -2.53 18.41 -1.00
N LEU A 81 -2.35 18.99 0.17
CA LEU A 81 -3.45 19.50 1.00
C LEU A 81 -3.02 20.84 1.59
N THR A 82 -3.76 21.92 1.28
CA THR A 82 -3.42 23.27 1.73
C THR A 82 -4.52 23.92 2.57
N ILE A 83 -4.15 24.44 3.75
CA ILE A 83 -5.02 25.18 4.67
C ILE A 83 -4.63 26.67 4.66
N GLY A 84 -5.61 27.53 4.41
CA GLY A 84 -5.48 28.97 4.57
C GLY A 84 -5.96 29.46 5.93
N VAL A 85 -5.11 30.18 6.66
CA VAL A 85 -5.41 30.84 7.94
C VAL A 85 -5.61 32.34 7.70
N LYS A 86 -6.73 32.90 8.15
CA LYS A 86 -7.05 34.31 7.92
C LYS A 86 -6.11 35.22 8.71
N ALA A 87 -5.64 36.30 8.07
CA ALA A 87 -4.84 37.32 8.74
C ALA A 87 -5.59 38.04 9.86
N THR A 88 -6.92 38.14 9.76
CA THR A 88 -7.77 38.71 10.83
C THR A 88 -7.76 37.82 12.07
N ASP A 89 -7.89 36.51 11.91
CA ASP A 89 -7.93 35.57 13.04
C ASP A 89 -6.59 35.57 13.81
N ILE A 90 -5.47 35.83 13.13
CA ILE A 90 -4.16 36.06 13.75
C ILE A 90 -4.12 37.37 14.52
N LYS A 91 -4.66 38.46 13.95
CA LYS A 91 -4.71 39.77 14.64
C LYS A 91 -5.62 39.75 15.86
N ASP A 92 -6.66 38.94 15.82
CA ASP A 92 -7.68 38.83 16.85
C ASP A 92 -7.40 37.70 17.85
N ASP A 93 -6.22 37.06 17.78
CA ASP A 93 -5.79 35.94 18.64
C ASP A 93 -6.74 34.72 18.65
N ASN A 94 -7.47 34.54 17.55
CA ASN A 94 -8.43 33.45 17.34
C ASN A 94 -7.79 32.23 16.67
N ILE A 95 -6.62 31.79 17.17
CA ILE A 95 -5.81 30.76 16.51
C ILE A 95 -6.12 29.34 16.98
N GLY A 96 -6.59 29.19 18.23
CA GLY A 96 -6.94 27.89 18.80
C GLY A 96 -7.96 27.09 17.98
N ILE A 97 -8.80 27.77 17.18
CA ILE A 97 -9.80 27.12 16.31
C ILE A 97 -9.19 26.34 15.14
N TYR A 98 -7.94 26.61 14.77
CA TYR A 98 -7.28 25.97 13.64
C TYR A 98 -6.55 24.68 14.02
N ALA A 99 -6.24 24.47 15.29
CA ALA A 99 -5.50 23.28 15.73
C ALA A 99 -6.16 21.94 15.31
N PRO A 100 -7.51 21.75 15.43
CA PRO A 100 -8.16 20.54 14.94
C PRO A 100 -8.01 20.33 13.43
N ARG A 101 -7.93 21.40 12.62
CA ARG A 101 -7.75 21.30 11.17
C ARG A 101 -6.37 20.77 10.81
N PHE A 102 -5.33 21.25 11.50
CA PHE A 102 -3.97 20.76 11.29
C PHE A 102 -3.77 19.33 11.81
N ILE A 103 -4.45 18.94 12.90
CA ILE A 103 -4.51 17.54 13.32
C ILE A 103 -5.14 16.69 12.21
N GLY A 104 -6.31 17.06 11.69
CA GLY A 104 -6.96 16.32 10.61
C GLY A 104 -6.14 16.26 9.31
N MET A 105 -5.37 17.31 9.01
CA MET A 105 -4.41 17.33 7.90
C MET A 105 -3.32 16.26 8.08
N GLY A 106 -2.78 16.14 9.30
CA GLY A 106 -1.82 15.09 9.64
C GLY A 106 -2.41 13.70 9.51
N GLU A 107 -3.64 13.50 10.01
CA GLU A 107 -4.34 12.22 9.91
C GLU A 107 -4.58 11.81 8.45
N SER A 108 -4.99 12.75 7.61
CA SER A 108 -5.19 12.51 6.17
C SER A 108 -3.88 12.18 5.46
N ALA A 109 -2.81 12.93 5.72
CA ALA A 109 -1.49 12.67 5.14
C ALA A 109 -0.93 11.30 5.55
N ALA A 110 -1.21 10.86 6.79
CA ALA A 110 -0.81 9.54 7.28
C ALA A 110 -1.65 8.39 6.71
N ALA A 111 -2.95 8.60 6.49
CA ALA A 111 -3.84 7.58 5.93
C ALA A 111 -3.72 7.40 4.41
N HIS A 112 -3.29 8.43 3.69
CA HIS A 112 -3.28 8.42 2.22
C HIS A 112 -2.45 7.30 1.56
N PRO A 113 -1.27 6.89 2.09
CA PRO A 113 -0.57 5.70 1.60
C PRO A 113 -1.40 4.41 1.70
N ASP A 114 -2.18 4.24 2.77
CA ASP A 114 -3.06 3.08 2.95
C ASP A 114 -4.20 3.12 1.92
N GLU A 115 -4.83 4.29 1.74
CA GLU A 115 -5.87 4.50 0.72
C GLU A 115 -5.39 4.08 -0.68
N LEU A 116 -4.18 4.50 -1.07
CA LEU A 116 -3.62 4.18 -2.37
C LEU A 116 -3.25 2.70 -2.51
N VAL A 117 -2.61 2.11 -1.51
CA VAL A 117 -2.13 0.72 -1.57
C VAL A 117 -3.28 -0.28 -1.49
N PHE A 118 -4.24 -0.07 -0.59
CA PHE A 118 -5.39 -0.97 -0.47
C PHE A 118 -6.46 -0.70 -1.54
N GLY A 119 -6.57 0.55 -2.01
CA GLY A 119 -7.35 0.87 -3.22
C GLY A 119 -6.80 0.15 -4.45
N LEU A 120 -5.48 0.11 -4.62
CA LEU A 120 -4.82 -0.67 -5.67
C LEU A 120 -5.04 -2.18 -5.50
N LEU A 121 -4.95 -2.70 -4.26
CA LEU A 121 -5.25 -4.11 -3.99
C LEU A 121 -6.70 -4.45 -4.42
N LYS A 122 -7.68 -3.61 -4.06
CA LYS A 122 -9.08 -3.79 -4.44
C LYS A 122 -9.29 -3.75 -5.95
N SER A 123 -8.56 -2.89 -6.66
CA SER A 123 -8.64 -2.78 -8.13
C SER A 123 -7.86 -3.86 -8.89
N GLY A 124 -7.16 -4.77 -8.20
CA GLY A 124 -6.35 -5.83 -8.82
C GLY A 124 -7.15 -6.81 -9.69
N PHE A 125 -8.47 -6.91 -9.52
CA PHE A 125 -9.34 -7.70 -10.41
C PHE A 125 -9.55 -7.08 -11.80
N GLU A 126 -9.14 -5.81 -11.98
CA GLU A 126 -9.41 -5.03 -13.19
C GLU A 126 -8.14 -4.41 -13.78
N GLN A 127 -7.16 -4.06 -12.94
CA GLN A 127 -5.95 -3.38 -13.39
C GLN A 127 -4.82 -4.36 -13.68
N ASP A 128 -4.22 -4.21 -14.85
CA ASP A 128 -3.13 -5.07 -15.31
C ASP A 128 -1.86 -4.88 -14.49
N CYS A 129 -1.16 -5.98 -14.26
CA CYS A 129 0.17 -6.01 -13.67
C CYS A 129 1.25 -6.13 -14.76
N TYR A 130 2.48 -6.48 -14.38
CA TYR A 130 3.62 -6.46 -15.30
C TYR A 130 3.52 -7.47 -16.45
N ASP A 131 2.71 -8.52 -16.30
CA ASP A 131 2.51 -9.56 -17.31
C ASP A 131 1.36 -9.24 -18.30
N GLY A 132 0.70 -8.08 -18.14
CA GLY A 132 -0.40 -7.65 -18.98
C GLY A 132 -1.76 -8.30 -18.65
N GLN A 133 -1.84 -9.11 -17.58
CA GLN A 133 -3.09 -9.61 -17.02
C GLN A 133 -3.50 -8.77 -15.80
N PRO A 134 -4.80 -8.68 -15.46
CA PRO A 134 -5.23 -8.19 -14.16
C PRO A 134 -4.43 -8.82 -13.02
N PHE A 135 -4.06 -8.07 -11.99
CA PHE A 135 -3.26 -8.61 -10.90
C PHE A 135 -3.90 -9.81 -10.18
N PHE A 136 -5.23 -9.92 -10.23
CA PHE A 136 -5.99 -11.09 -9.80
C PHE A 136 -6.70 -11.72 -10.98
N ASP A 137 -6.05 -12.70 -11.60
CA ASP A 137 -6.55 -13.39 -12.79
C ASP A 137 -6.49 -14.93 -12.69
N THR A 138 -7.19 -15.59 -13.59
CA THR A 138 -7.18 -17.03 -13.75
C THR A 138 -6.05 -17.55 -14.63
N ASP A 139 -5.36 -16.68 -15.37
CA ASP A 139 -4.51 -17.02 -16.50
C ASP A 139 -3.18 -16.22 -16.50
N HIS A 140 -2.49 -16.21 -15.36
CA HIS A 140 -1.16 -15.61 -15.30
C HIS A 140 -0.14 -16.50 -16.04
N PRO A 141 0.59 -15.96 -17.05
CA PRO A 141 1.56 -16.73 -17.80
C PRO A 141 2.77 -17.10 -16.94
N THR A 142 3.27 -18.31 -17.17
CA THR A 142 4.51 -18.83 -16.59
C THR A 142 5.14 -19.83 -17.54
N GLU A 143 6.31 -20.35 -17.18
CA GLU A 143 6.97 -21.44 -17.90
C GLU A 143 7.20 -22.57 -16.90
N VAL A 144 7.09 -23.82 -17.33
CA VAL A 144 7.48 -25.00 -16.55
C VAL A 144 8.25 -25.94 -17.48
N ASN A 145 9.53 -26.16 -17.18
CA ASN A 145 10.44 -26.99 -17.97
C ASN A 145 10.56 -26.61 -19.45
N GLY A 146 10.52 -25.31 -19.78
CA GLY A 146 10.59 -24.85 -21.17
C GLY A 146 9.24 -24.82 -21.90
N GLU A 147 8.16 -25.23 -21.24
CA GLU A 147 6.80 -25.22 -21.80
C GLU A 147 5.98 -24.10 -21.18
N GLU A 148 5.19 -23.41 -21.99
CA GLU A 148 4.23 -22.41 -21.53
C GLU A 148 3.21 -23.06 -20.59
N ALA A 149 2.96 -22.41 -19.47
CA ALA A 149 1.97 -22.81 -18.49
C ALA A 149 1.28 -21.57 -17.91
N HIS A 150 0.18 -21.79 -17.20
CA HIS A 150 -0.61 -20.71 -16.61
C HIS A 150 -1.03 -21.07 -15.20
N TYR A 151 -1.23 -20.07 -14.36
CA TYR A 151 -1.77 -20.26 -13.02
C TYR A 151 -2.81 -19.20 -12.66
N SER A 152 -3.72 -19.60 -11.77
CA SER A 152 -4.72 -18.69 -11.20
C SER A 152 -4.29 -18.23 -9.81
N ASN A 153 -4.51 -16.94 -9.53
CA ASN A 153 -4.39 -16.37 -8.19
C ASN A 153 -5.69 -15.73 -7.69
N MET A 154 -6.83 -16.15 -8.23
CA MET A 154 -8.13 -15.66 -7.79
C MET A 154 -9.18 -16.75 -7.66
N GLN A 155 -10.19 -16.48 -6.84
CA GLN A 155 -11.41 -17.28 -6.74
C GLN A 155 -12.63 -16.37 -6.95
N ALA A 156 -13.43 -16.70 -7.96
CA ALA A 156 -14.65 -15.97 -8.26
C ALA A 156 -15.72 -16.13 -7.15
N GLY A 157 -16.65 -15.17 -7.10
CA GLY A 157 -17.78 -15.16 -6.19
C GLY A 157 -18.45 -13.78 -6.19
N ALA A 158 -19.41 -13.59 -5.28
CA ALA A 158 -20.23 -12.37 -5.19
C ALA A 158 -20.11 -11.62 -3.86
N GLY A 159 -19.27 -12.11 -2.93
CA GLY A 159 -19.02 -11.46 -1.64
C GLY A 159 -17.93 -10.41 -1.70
N GLU A 160 -17.79 -9.68 -0.60
CA GLU A 160 -16.68 -8.73 -0.43
C GLU A 160 -15.33 -9.46 -0.47
N PRO A 161 -14.34 -8.91 -1.20
CA PRO A 161 -13.10 -9.62 -1.44
C PRO A 161 -12.25 -9.76 -0.18
N TRP A 162 -11.57 -10.89 -0.07
CA TRP A 162 -10.54 -11.15 0.94
C TRP A 162 -9.29 -11.71 0.28
N TYR A 163 -8.14 -11.48 0.91
CA TYR A 163 -6.84 -11.69 0.27
C TYR A 163 -5.91 -12.50 1.17
N LEU A 164 -5.23 -13.50 0.59
CA LEU A 164 -4.10 -14.17 1.21
C LEU A 164 -2.81 -13.63 0.60
N LEU A 165 -1.92 -13.11 1.44
CA LEU A 165 -0.64 -12.56 1.00
C LEU A 165 0.54 -13.31 1.63
N ASP A 166 1.55 -13.59 0.82
CA ASP A 166 2.90 -13.91 1.31
C ASP A 166 3.67 -12.61 1.49
N THR A 167 3.87 -12.21 2.74
CA THR A 167 4.66 -11.05 3.15
C THR A 167 5.93 -11.47 3.90
N THR A 168 6.30 -12.76 3.81
CA THR A 168 7.47 -13.32 4.50
C THR A 168 8.79 -13.03 3.79
N ARG A 169 8.73 -12.63 2.52
CA ARG A 169 9.90 -12.33 1.70
C ARG A 169 10.24 -10.83 1.74
N HIS A 170 11.44 -10.50 1.27
CA HIS A 170 11.88 -9.11 1.18
C HIS A 170 11.02 -8.28 0.21
N LEU A 171 10.70 -8.87 -0.94
CA LEU A 171 9.73 -8.33 -1.88
C LEU A 171 8.34 -8.81 -1.47
N LYS A 172 7.38 -7.91 -1.45
CA LYS A 172 5.97 -8.16 -1.10
C LYS A 172 5.10 -8.08 -2.37
N PRO A 173 3.82 -8.47 -2.31
CA PRO A 173 2.97 -8.50 -3.49
C PRO A 173 2.68 -7.12 -4.11
N LEU A 174 2.81 -6.04 -3.33
CA LEU A 174 2.62 -4.67 -3.78
C LEU A 174 3.92 -3.86 -3.65
N ILE A 175 3.98 -2.73 -4.35
CA ILE A 175 5.09 -1.78 -4.32
C ILE A 175 4.54 -0.42 -3.85
N TRP A 176 5.23 0.18 -2.89
CA TRP A 176 5.05 1.57 -2.52
C TRP A 176 6.26 2.37 -2.97
N GLN A 177 6.10 3.13 -4.05
CA GLN A 177 7.15 3.98 -4.59
C GLN A 177 7.07 5.36 -3.93
N THR A 178 8.09 5.73 -3.16
CA THR A 178 8.15 7.05 -2.52
C THR A 178 9.28 7.89 -3.08
N ARG A 179 8.95 9.09 -3.55
CA ARG A 179 9.93 10.09 -3.98
C ARG A 179 10.08 11.19 -2.93
N GLU A 180 8.98 11.82 -2.59
CA GLU A 180 8.90 12.85 -1.55
C GLU A 180 7.79 12.39 -0.58
N ALA A 181 8.15 12.17 0.68
CA ALA A 181 7.16 11.87 1.71
C ALA A 181 6.30 13.12 1.98
N ALA A 182 5.17 12.94 2.68
CA ALA A 182 4.32 14.06 3.06
C ALA A 182 5.06 15.03 4.00
N GLU A 183 5.45 16.19 3.48
CA GLU A 183 6.19 17.21 4.22
C GLU A 183 5.33 18.45 4.45
N PHE A 184 5.28 18.90 5.71
CA PHE A 184 4.59 20.13 6.08
C PHE A 184 5.42 21.35 5.67
N GLU A 185 4.82 22.20 4.84
CA GLU A 185 5.38 23.45 4.37
C GLU A 185 4.51 24.64 4.75
N SER A 186 5.12 25.82 4.81
CA SER A 186 4.38 27.03 5.09
C SER A 186 4.85 28.21 4.25
N LYS A 187 3.87 29.01 3.81
CA LYS A 187 4.09 30.23 3.02
C LYS A 187 3.60 31.43 3.81
N GLU A 188 4.37 31.71 4.84
CA GLU A 188 4.05 32.64 5.93
C GLU A 188 4.54 34.07 5.71
N ASP A 189 5.51 34.27 4.81
CA ASP A 189 6.17 35.56 4.63
C ASP A 189 5.34 36.50 3.75
N SER A 190 4.63 37.45 4.38
CA SER A 190 3.85 38.48 3.68
C SER A 190 4.67 39.42 2.78
N SER A 191 6.00 39.50 2.96
CA SER A 191 6.90 40.29 2.11
C SER A 191 7.38 39.52 0.87
N LYS A 192 7.17 38.19 0.84
CA LYS A 192 7.57 37.28 -0.26
C LYS A 192 6.41 36.52 -0.89
N SER A 193 5.20 36.64 -0.34
CA SER A 193 4.01 35.92 -0.79
C SER A 193 2.94 36.91 -1.23
N ASP A 194 2.85 37.11 -2.54
CA ASP A 194 1.76 37.88 -3.17
C ASP A 194 0.38 37.34 -2.78
N TYR A 195 0.28 36.05 -2.43
CA TYR A 195 -0.97 35.45 -2.01
C TYR A 195 -1.49 36.03 -0.70
N VAL A 196 -0.62 36.24 0.30
CA VAL A 196 -1.02 36.84 1.59
C VAL A 196 -1.51 38.27 1.34
N PHE A 197 -0.78 39.03 0.51
CA PHE A 197 -1.14 40.39 0.15
C PHE A 197 -2.50 40.46 -0.57
N ASN A 198 -2.70 39.61 -1.58
CA ASN A 198 -3.91 39.62 -2.41
C ASN A 198 -5.15 39.02 -1.70
N ASN A 199 -4.96 38.08 -0.77
CA ASN A 199 -6.07 37.27 -0.23
C ASN A 199 -6.25 37.38 1.29
N ALA A 200 -5.39 38.10 2.00
CA ALA A 200 -5.38 38.21 3.47
C ALA A 200 -5.38 36.85 4.19
N LYS A 201 -4.64 35.87 3.66
CA LYS A 201 -4.51 34.50 4.20
C LYS A 201 -3.05 34.03 4.16
N TYR A 202 -2.63 33.40 5.25
CA TYR A 202 -1.37 32.65 5.36
C TYR A 202 -1.63 31.19 4.99
N LEU A 203 -0.75 30.60 4.17
CA LEU A 203 -0.94 29.25 3.65
C LEU A 203 -0.01 28.27 4.35
N TYR A 204 -0.57 27.10 4.69
CA TYR A 204 0.13 25.99 5.30
C TYR A 204 -0.27 24.73 4.53
N GLY A 205 0.70 24.09 3.90
CA GLY A 205 0.49 23.00 2.96
C GLY A 205 1.22 21.74 3.39
N VAL A 206 0.77 20.61 2.86
CA VAL A 206 1.55 19.39 2.80
C VAL A 206 1.59 18.99 1.35
N GLU A 207 2.79 18.76 0.85
CA GLU A 207 3.03 18.22 -0.48
C GLU A 207 3.63 16.82 -0.33
N ALA A 208 3.28 15.91 -1.23
CA ALA A 208 3.85 14.59 -1.28
C ALA A 208 3.91 14.05 -2.72
N ARG A 209 4.91 13.21 -2.98
CA ARG A 209 5.11 12.61 -4.30
C ARG A 209 5.45 11.13 -4.18
N TYR A 210 4.48 10.30 -4.54
CA TYR A 210 4.59 8.85 -4.44
C TYR A 210 3.52 8.16 -5.31
N ASN A 211 3.58 6.85 -5.43
CA ASN A 211 2.49 6.06 -6.00
C ASN A 211 2.59 4.58 -5.56
N ALA A 212 1.48 3.86 -5.64
CA ALA A 212 1.44 2.41 -5.47
C ALA A 212 1.50 1.70 -6.84
N GLY A 213 1.98 0.46 -6.86
CA GLY A 213 1.92 -0.41 -8.03
C GLY A 213 1.97 -1.89 -7.67
N PHE A 214 1.67 -2.75 -8.64
CA PHE A 214 1.69 -4.20 -8.44
C PHE A 214 3.12 -4.75 -8.43
N GLY A 215 3.35 -5.72 -7.56
CA GLY A 215 4.55 -6.54 -7.52
C GLY A 215 4.28 -7.91 -8.13
N PHE A 216 4.44 -8.97 -7.34
CA PHE A 216 4.34 -10.35 -7.82
C PHE A 216 2.95 -10.97 -7.59
N PRO A 217 2.18 -11.30 -8.63
CA PRO A 217 0.85 -11.88 -8.51
C PRO A 217 0.88 -13.26 -7.83
N GLN A 218 1.93 -14.07 -8.01
CA GLN A 218 2.11 -15.35 -7.33
C GLN A 218 2.19 -15.26 -5.80
N MET A 219 2.44 -14.07 -5.24
CA MET A 219 2.52 -13.83 -3.80
C MET A 219 1.21 -13.35 -3.18
N ALA A 220 0.17 -13.13 -3.98
CA ALA A 220 -1.16 -12.76 -3.52
C ALA A 220 -2.20 -13.73 -4.07
N PHE A 221 -3.29 -13.92 -3.34
CA PHE A 221 -4.47 -14.61 -3.86
C PHE A 221 -5.71 -13.89 -3.37
N ALA A 222 -6.62 -13.52 -4.26
CA ALA A 222 -7.87 -12.85 -3.90
C ALA A 222 -9.08 -13.76 -4.08
N SER A 223 -10.09 -13.62 -3.22
CA SER A 223 -11.33 -14.37 -3.36
C SER A 223 -12.53 -13.51 -3.09
N LYS A 224 -13.54 -13.62 -3.97
CA LYS A 224 -14.89 -13.08 -3.78
C LYS A 224 -15.89 -14.17 -3.35
N ALA A 225 -15.43 -15.39 -3.10
CA ALA A 225 -16.27 -16.43 -2.51
C ALA A 225 -16.40 -16.21 -0.99
N ASP A 226 -17.37 -16.87 -0.34
CA ASP A 226 -17.55 -16.74 1.11
C ASP A 226 -16.25 -17.06 1.89
N LEU A 227 -15.92 -16.23 2.87
CA LEU A 227 -14.76 -16.44 3.73
C LEU A 227 -15.02 -17.63 4.67
N THR A 228 -14.59 -18.82 4.25
CA THR A 228 -14.78 -20.08 4.98
C THR A 228 -13.46 -20.83 5.16
N ILE A 229 -13.36 -21.71 6.16
CA ILE A 229 -12.19 -22.58 6.36
C ILE A 229 -11.85 -23.38 5.09
N ALA A 230 -12.87 -23.84 4.36
CA ALA A 230 -12.70 -24.61 3.14
C ALA A 230 -12.05 -23.77 2.03
N ASN A 231 -12.57 -22.55 1.80
CA ASN A 231 -12.03 -21.64 0.79
C ASN A 231 -10.63 -21.14 1.16
N VAL A 232 -10.38 -20.77 2.42
CA VAL A 232 -9.04 -20.36 2.88
C VAL A 232 -8.02 -21.49 2.67
N LYS A 233 -8.39 -22.75 2.97
CA LYS A 233 -7.51 -23.90 2.71
C LYS A 233 -7.28 -24.13 1.22
N LEU A 234 -8.30 -23.96 0.38
CA LEU A 234 -8.19 -24.09 -1.07
C LEU A 234 -7.20 -23.07 -1.64
N ASN A 235 -7.42 -21.80 -1.32
CA ASN A 235 -6.63 -20.68 -1.85
C ASN A 235 -5.19 -20.75 -1.34
N ARG A 236 -5.01 -21.10 -0.06
CA ARG A 236 -3.67 -21.36 0.50
C ARG A 236 -2.95 -22.47 -0.25
N ARG A 237 -3.64 -23.58 -0.60
CA ARG A 237 -3.03 -24.68 -1.34
C ARG A 237 -2.63 -24.25 -2.75
N ALA A 238 -3.47 -23.47 -3.43
CA ALA A 238 -3.16 -22.91 -4.75
C ALA A 238 -1.83 -22.13 -4.70
N MET A 239 -1.70 -21.19 -3.76
CA MET A 239 -0.46 -20.42 -3.59
C MET A 239 0.76 -21.31 -3.26
N THR A 240 0.63 -22.21 -2.28
CA THR A 240 1.77 -23.05 -1.85
C THR A 240 2.17 -24.12 -2.87
N GLY A 241 1.29 -24.39 -3.85
CA GLY A 241 1.50 -25.37 -4.90
C GLY A 241 2.21 -24.80 -6.14
N LEU A 242 2.39 -23.47 -6.22
CA LEU A 242 3.07 -22.83 -7.34
C LEU A 242 4.53 -23.30 -7.46
N LYS A 243 4.94 -23.50 -8.71
CA LYS A 243 6.27 -23.98 -9.08
C LYS A 243 6.98 -22.97 -9.97
N ASP A 244 8.31 -22.98 -9.90
CA ASP A 244 9.17 -22.18 -10.75
C ASP A 244 9.32 -22.81 -12.15
N SER A 245 10.10 -22.14 -13.00
CA SER A 245 10.45 -22.56 -14.36
C SER A 245 11.06 -23.96 -14.48
N LYS A 246 11.49 -24.57 -13.37
CA LYS A 246 12.14 -25.89 -13.33
C LYS A 246 11.31 -26.93 -12.59
N ASP A 247 10.00 -26.70 -12.49
CA ASP A 247 9.05 -27.55 -11.77
C ASP A 247 9.37 -27.71 -10.27
N LYS A 248 10.12 -26.76 -9.67
CA LYS A 248 10.41 -26.77 -8.23
C LYS A 248 9.43 -25.90 -7.47
N PRO A 249 8.97 -26.29 -6.27
CA PRO A 249 8.12 -25.44 -5.45
C PRO A 249 8.75 -24.08 -5.21
N MET A 250 8.02 -23.00 -5.50
CA MET A 250 8.52 -21.64 -5.31
C MET A 250 8.73 -21.30 -3.83
N GLY A 251 8.08 -22.05 -2.92
CA GLY A 251 8.13 -21.81 -1.47
C GLY A 251 7.29 -20.61 -1.05
N ILE A 252 6.21 -20.31 -1.77
CA ILE A 252 5.23 -19.27 -1.39
C ILE A 252 4.55 -19.71 -0.09
N ARG A 253 4.53 -18.83 0.90
CA ARG A 253 3.97 -19.10 2.22
C ARG A 253 3.07 -17.94 2.64
N PRO A 254 1.79 -17.94 2.25
CA PRO A 254 0.90 -16.89 2.68
C PRO A 254 0.78 -16.93 4.21
N ASN A 255 0.98 -15.78 4.83
CA ASN A 255 1.05 -15.57 6.28
C ASN A 255 0.12 -14.45 6.75
N LEU A 256 -0.52 -13.74 5.83
CA LEU A 256 -1.40 -12.62 6.13
C LEU A 256 -2.74 -12.83 5.43
N LEU A 257 -3.83 -12.77 6.19
CA LEU A 257 -5.20 -12.72 5.70
C LEU A 257 -5.68 -11.27 5.80
N VAL A 258 -5.83 -10.60 4.66
CA VAL A 258 -6.28 -9.20 4.58
C VAL A 258 -7.77 -9.18 4.26
N VAL A 259 -8.54 -8.42 5.03
CA VAL A 259 -10.00 -8.33 4.90
C VAL A 259 -10.50 -6.91 5.11
N GLY A 260 -11.64 -6.57 4.51
CA GLY A 260 -12.46 -5.44 4.93
C GLY A 260 -13.10 -5.68 6.29
N THR A 261 -13.66 -4.62 6.90
CA THR A 261 -14.42 -4.69 8.15
C THR A 261 -15.61 -5.64 8.06
N SER A 262 -16.24 -5.76 6.88
CA SER A 262 -17.34 -6.70 6.62
C SER A 262 -17.01 -8.17 6.90
N ASN A 263 -15.73 -8.54 6.77
CA ASN A 263 -15.23 -9.92 6.89
C ASN A 263 -14.40 -10.13 8.18
N GLU A 264 -14.29 -9.14 9.06
CA GLU A 264 -13.44 -9.19 10.26
C GLU A 264 -13.79 -10.35 11.20
N ASP A 265 -15.07 -10.46 11.59
CA ASP A 265 -15.52 -11.50 12.52
C ASP A 265 -15.25 -12.90 11.96
N ALA A 266 -15.59 -13.11 10.67
CA ALA A 266 -15.33 -14.38 9.99
C ALA A 266 -13.83 -14.71 9.92
N ALA A 267 -12.98 -13.72 9.64
CA ALA A 267 -11.53 -13.90 9.60
C ALA A 267 -10.97 -14.31 10.97
N ASN A 268 -11.40 -13.60 12.03
CA ASN A 268 -10.97 -13.84 13.40
C ASN A 268 -11.42 -15.22 13.90
N ASP A 269 -12.64 -15.64 13.60
CA ASP A 269 -13.12 -16.98 13.95
C ASP A 269 -12.34 -18.08 13.24
N ILE A 270 -11.98 -17.88 11.96
CA ILE A 270 -11.25 -18.87 11.17
C ILE A 270 -9.81 -19.06 11.63
N VAL A 271 -9.09 -18.01 12.05
CA VAL A 271 -7.65 -18.13 12.38
C VAL A 271 -7.34 -18.02 13.86
N GLY A 272 -8.23 -17.41 14.65
CA GLY A 272 -8.02 -17.07 16.06
C GLY A 272 -8.38 -18.17 17.05
N GLN A 273 -9.14 -19.20 16.63
CA GLN A 273 -9.61 -20.26 17.51
C GLN A 273 -8.85 -21.59 17.29
N LYS A 274 -8.43 -22.27 18.37
CA LYS A 274 -7.76 -23.58 18.30
C LYS A 274 -8.69 -24.73 17.91
N MET A 275 -9.97 -24.62 18.26
CA MET A 275 -11.00 -25.59 17.90
C MET A 275 -12.21 -24.86 17.35
N ILE A 276 -12.83 -25.43 16.31
CA ILE A 276 -14.05 -24.92 15.69
C ILE A 276 -15.02 -26.10 15.56
N ASN A 277 -16.25 -25.95 16.04
CA ASN A 277 -17.29 -26.99 16.01
C ASN A 277 -16.82 -28.36 16.54
N GLY A 278 -16.07 -28.35 17.65
CA GLY A 278 -15.57 -29.57 18.30
C GLY A 278 -14.39 -30.27 17.60
N SER A 279 -13.83 -29.68 16.54
CA SER A 279 -12.68 -30.20 15.81
C SER A 279 -11.48 -29.26 15.86
N ASN A 280 -10.27 -29.81 15.78
CA ASN A 280 -9.03 -29.01 15.74
C ASN A 280 -8.99 -28.12 14.49
N ASN A 281 -8.73 -26.83 14.71
CA ASN A 281 -8.55 -25.88 13.62
C ASN A 281 -7.11 -25.92 13.09
N THR A 282 -6.93 -26.50 11.91
CA THR A 282 -5.63 -26.56 11.25
C THR A 282 -5.11 -25.22 10.73
N LEU A 283 -5.94 -24.17 10.70
CA LEU A 283 -5.55 -22.82 10.29
C LEU A 283 -5.11 -21.95 11.49
N TYR A 284 -5.32 -22.42 12.71
CA TYR A 284 -4.94 -21.69 13.91
C TYR A 284 -3.48 -21.25 13.88
N GLY A 285 -3.24 -19.94 13.99
CA GLY A 285 -1.90 -19.33 13.97
C GLY A 285 -1.15 -19.45 12.64
N LYS A 286 -1.81 -19.87 11.54
CA LYS A 286 -1.16 -19.89 10.20
C LYS A 286 -1.14 -18.53 9.53
N PHE A 287 -2.09 -17.66 9.87
CA PHE A 287 -2.22 -16.31 9.33
C PHE A 287 -2.38 -15.32 10.47
N GLU A 288 -1.83 -14.13 10.27
CA GLU A 288 -2.29 -12.94 10.97
C GLU A 288 -3.47 -12.34 10.20
N VAL A 289 -4.47 -11.78 10.90
CA VAL A 289 -5.56 -11.03 10.26
C VAL A 289 -5.17 -9.56 10.23
N LEU A 290 -5.26 -8.95 9.04
CA LEU A 290 -5.14 -7.51 8.84
C LEU A 290 -6.49 -6.98 8.37
N VAL A 291 -7.17 -6.25 9.24
CA VAL A 291 -8.44 -5.58 8.93
C VAL A 291 -8.13 -4.21 8.34
N VAL A 292 -8.71 -3.92 7.18
CA VAL A 292 -8.41 -2.73 6.37
C VAL A 292 -9.72 -2.04 6.00
N PRO A 293 -10.05 -0.90 6.63
CA PRO A 293 -11.31 -0.19 6.37
C PRO A 293 -11.51 0.25 4.92
N TRP A 294 -10.43 0.47 4.17
CA TRP A 294 -10.47 0.92 2.78
C TRP A 294 -10.81 -0.17 1.75
N LEU A 295 -11.09 -1.40 2.20
CA LEU A 295 -11.47 -2.51 1.32
C LEU A 295 -12.98 -2.68 1.14
N ASP A 296 -13.80 -2.06 2.00
CA ASP A 296 -15.26 -2.05 1.86
C ASP A 296 -15.73 -0.85 1.01
#